data_AF-A0A7J2ZDA6-F1
#
_entry.id   AF-A0A7J2ZDA6-F1
#
_cell.length_a   1.000
_cell.length_b   1.000
_cell.length_c   1.000
_cell.angle_alpha   90.00
_cell.angle_beta   90.00
_cell.angle_gamma   90.00
#
_symmetry.space_group_name_H-M   'P 1'
#
loop_
_entity.id
_entity.type
_entity.pdbx_description
1 polymer ?
#
loop_
_entity_poly.entity_id
_entity_poly.type
_entity_poly.pdbx_seq_one_letter_code
_entity_poly.pdbx_strand_id
1 'polypeptide(L)' 'MDKAEAIGAFLIAIGLLLVIHHFVFWQRPFDVADVLHHEFFEAIFFTAGITLLITAWSKRRRG' A
#
# COMPACT_ATOMS: atom_id res chain seq x y z
N MET A 1 8.29 8.14 -15.52
CA MET A 1 7.93 7.86 -14.12
C MET A 1 9.17 8.10 -13.29
N ASP A 2 9.11 9.00 -12.31
CA ASP A 2 10.23 9.22 -11.41
C ASP A 2 10.39 8.00 -10.47
N LYS A 3 11.54 7.88 -9.78
CA LYS A 3 11.79 6.74 -8.90
C LYS A 3 10.77 6.65 -7.76
N ALA A 4 10.30 7.79 -7.24
CA ALA A 4 9.35 7.83 -6.14
C ALA A 4 7.96 7.35 -6.58
N GLU A 5 7.53 7.67 -7.79
CA GLU A 5 6.30 7.19 -8.41
C GLU A 5 6.34 5.71 -8.68
N ALA A 6 7.47 5.21 -9.20
CA ALA A 6 7.67 3.79 -9.46
C ALA A 6 7.56 2.98 -8.16
N ILE A 7 8.28 3.43 -7.12
CA ILE A 7 8.23 2.79 -5.80
C ILE A 7 6.84 2.94 -5.19
N GLY A 8 6.20 4.11 -5.30
CA GLY A 8 4.87 4.35 -4.76
C GLY A 8 3.81 3.43 -5.37
N ALA A 9 3.78 3.33 -6.70
CA ALA A 9 2.89 2.42 -7.42
C ALA A 9 3.18 0.94 -7.07
N PHE A 10 4.46 0.57 -6.93
CA PHE A 10 4.85 -0.77 -6.54
C PHE A 10 4.38 -1.14 -5.12
N LEU A 11 4.50 -0.23 -4.15
CA LEU A 11 4.01 -0.46 -2.79
C LEU A 11 2.49 -0.63 -2.77
N ILE A 12 1.74 0.19 -3.51
CA ILE A 12 0.27 0.03 -3.64
C ILE A 12 -0.07 -1.34 -4.24
N ALA A 13 0.66 -1.77 -5.27
CA ALA A 13 0.45 -3.08 -5.87
C ALA A 13 0.68 -4.22 -4.88
N ILE A 14 1.75 -4.16 -4.06
CA ILE A 14 2.01 -5.13 -2.99
C ILE A 14 0.88 -5.12 -1.96
N GLY A 15 0.45 -3.93 -1.50
CA GLY A 15 -0.66 -3.81 -0.56
C GLY A 15 -1.94 -4.47 -1.09
N LEU A 16 -2.26 -4.26 -2.37
CA LEU A 16 -3.41 -4.91 -3.00
C LEU A 16 -3.26 -6.43 -3.12
N LEU A 17 -2.06 -6.91 -3.46
CA LEU A 17 -1.75 -8.35 -3.49
C LEU A 17 -1.93 -9.00 -2.13
N LEU A 18 -1.53 -8.32 -1.05
CA LEU A 18 -1.74 -8.80 0.31
C LEU A 18 -3.23 -8.84 0.69
N VAL A 19 -4.01 -7.80 0.36
CA VAL A 19 -5.47 -7.82 0.56
C VAL A 19 -6.10 -9.01 -0.15
N ILE A 20 -5.71 -9.27 -1.41
CA ILE A 20 -6.23 -10.40 -2.18
C ILE A 20 -5.81 -11.72 -1.53
N HIS A 21 -4.56 -11.84 -1.12
CA HIS A 21 -4.06 -13.02 -0.41
C HIS A 21 -4.85 -13.26 0.88
N HIS A 22 -5.03 -12.24 1.69
CA HIS A 22 -5.79 -12.33 2.94
C HIS A 22 -7.23 -12.77 2.68
N PHE A 23 -7.91 -12.15 1.71
CA PHE A 23 -9.28 -12.47 1.35
C PHE A 23 -9.47 -13.91 0.84
N VAL A 24 -8.54 -14.42 0.03
CA VAL A 24 -8.61 -15.77 -0.57
C VAL A 24 -8.32 -16.86 0.46
N PHE A 25 -7.33 -16.67 1.33
CA PHE A 25 -6.83 -17.74 2.20
C PHE A 25 -7.44 -17.76 3.60
N TRP A 26 -7.78 -16.60 4.18
CA TRP A 26 -8.29 -16.52 5.56
C TRP A 26 -9.78 -16.19 5.66
N GLN A 27 -10.37 -15.52 4.65
CA GLN A 27 -11.78 -15.10 4.61
C GLN A 27 -12.27 -14.35 5.88
N ARG A 28 -11.36 -13.78 6.67
CA ARG A 28 -11.65 -13.13 7.96
C ARG A 28 -11.13 -11.69 7.95
N PRO A 29 -11.77 -10.79 7.20
CA PRO A 29 -11.43 -9.38 7.27
C PRO A 29 -11.71 -8.85 8.68
N PHE A 30 -10.79 -8.03 9.19
CA PHE A 30 -10.83 -7.34 10.48
C PHE A 30 -10.75 -8.24 11.71
N ASP A 31 -10.09 -9.41 11.61
CA ASP A 31 -9.75 -10.21 12.78
C ASP A 31 -8.61 -9.56 13.55
N VAL A 32 -8.77 -9.32 14.85
CA VAL A 32 -7.75 -8.66 15.70
C VAL A 32 -6.41 -9.39 15.68
N ALA A 33 -6.42 -10.72 15.55
CA ALA A 33 -5.20 -11.51 15.42
C ALA A 33 -4.48 -11.24 14.08
N ASP A 34 -5.25 -10.93 13.05
CA ASP A 34 -4.76 -10.71 11.69
C ASP A 34 -4.44 -9.24 11.40
N VAL A 35 -5.08 -8.31 12.11
CA VAL A 35 -4.77 -6.88 12.11
C VAL A 35 -3.27 -6.65 12.33
N LEU A 36 -2.65 -7.38 13.27
CA LEU A 36 -1.22 -7.24 13.58
C LEU A 36 -0.28 -7.87 12.54
N HIS A 37 -0.81 -8.65 11.59
CA HIS A 37 -0.03 -9.39 10.62
C HIS A 37 -0.33 -8.92 9.20
N HIS A 38 -1.46 -9.27 8.59
CA HIS A 38 -1.71 -8.90 7.19
C HIS A 38 -2.21 -7.47 7.05
N GLU A 39 -3.24 -7.09 7.82
CA GLU A 39 -3.89 -5.78 7.62
C GLU A 39 -2.98 -4.60 8.01
N PHE A 40 -2.09 -4.78 9.00
CA PHE A 40 -1.09 -3.78 9.36
C PHE A 40 -0.10 -3.52 8.22
N PHE A 41 0.45 -4.57 7.60
CA PHE A 41 1.37 -4.40 6.48
C PHE A 41 0.65 -3.86 5.25
N GLU A 42 -0.58 -4.32 4.95
CA GLU A 42 -1.43 -3.74 3.90
C GLU A 42 -1.58 -2.23 4.08
N ALA A 43 -1.94 -1.78 5.29
CA ALA A 43 -2.09 -0.37 5.61
C ALA A 43 -0.78 0.41 5.46
N ILE A 44 0.36 -0.15 5.88
CA ILE A 44 1.69 0.47 5.69
C ILE A 44 1.99 0.62 4.19
N PHE A 45 1.80 -0.44 3.40
CA PHE A 45 2.11 -0.41 1.97
C PHE A 45 1.26 0.61 1.22
N PHE A 46 -0.05 0.67 1.50
CA PHE A 46 -0.91 1.68 0.92
C PHE A 46 -0.53 3.09 1.37
N THR A 47 -0.31 3.30 2.67
CA THR A 47 0.01 4.63 3.20
C THR A 47 1.32 5.15 2.63
N ALA A 48 2.37 4.32 2.63
CA ALA A 48 3.67 4.68 2.07
C ALA A 48 3.58 4.94 0.57
N GLY A 49 2.89 4.07 -0.17
CA GLY A 49 2.73 4.21 -1.62
C GLY A 49 1.96 5.46 -2.03
N ILE A 50 0.82 5.73 -1.40
CA ILE A 50 0.00 6.93 -1.62
C ILE A 50 0.80 8.19 -1.26
N THR A 51 1.51 8.18 -0.12
CA THR A 51 2.33 9.33 0.32
C THR A 51 3.42 9.65 -0.69
N LEU A 52 4.10 8.64 -1.25
CA LEU A 52 5.11 8.84 -2.28
C LEU A 52 4.51 9.42 -3.56
N LEU A 53 3.35 8.93 -4.01
CA LEU A 53 2.67 9.47 -5.19
C LEU A 53 2.22 10.92 -4.99
N ILE A 54 1.64 11.26 -3.83
CA ILE A 54 1.23 12.63 -3.48
C ILE A 54 2.47 13.54 -3.45
N THR A 55 3.56 13.09 -2.85
CA THR A 55 4.79 13.86 -2.73
C THR A 55 5.43 14.11 -4.10
N ALA A 56 5.51 13.08 -4.95
CA ALA A 56 6.03 13.19 -6.30
C ALA A 56 5.18 14.16 -7.13
N TRP A 57 3.84 14.03 -7.08
CA TRP A 57 2.93 14.94 -7.75
C TRP A 57 3.07 16.38 -7.27
N SER A 58 3.15 16.59 -5.96
CA SER A 58 3.34 17.92 -5.36
C SER A 58 4.67 18.56 -5.78
N LYS A 59 5.73 17.75 -5.92
CA LYS A 59 7.03 18.21 -6.42
C LYS A 59 6.95 18.61 -7.91
N ARG A 60 6.32 17.79 -8.75
CA ARG A 60 6.11 18.10 -10.18
C ARG A 60 5.31 19.38 -10.41
N ARG A 61 4.35 19.70 -9.53
CA ARG A 61 3.52 20.91 -9.65
C ARG A 61 4.21 22.20 -9.21
N ARG A 62 5.28 22.10 -8.41
CA ARG A 62 6.05 23.24 -7.88
C ARG A 62 7.31 23.55 -8.70
N GLY A 63 7.69 22.66 -9.61
CA GLY A 63 8.83 22.82 -10.51
C GLY A 63 8.40 23.34 -11.88
#